data_AF-A0AAQ3N0S5-F1
#
_entry.id   AF-A0AAQ3N0S5-F1
#
_cell.length_a   1.000
_cell.length_b   1.000
_cell.length_c   1.000
_cell.angle_alpha   90.00
_cell.angle_beta   90.00
_cell.angle_gamma   90.00
#
_symmetry.space_group_name_H-M   'P 1'
#
loop_
_entity.id
_entity.type
_entity.pdbx_description
1 polymer ?
#
loop_
_entity_poly.entity_id
_entity_poly.type
_entity_poly.pdbx_seq_one_letter_code
_entity_poly.pdbx_strand_id
1 'polypeptide(L)'
;MVTRRRPLDDMFVGGLSLHKWVKVHFHGRVEKVVDPALVTASRDQSQEVRKMWEVAISELIELGLLCTQESPSTRPTMLDAADDLDRLKRYLNGDTAGTFASSLGISSSTIGGDC
;
A
#
# COMPACT_ATOMS: atom_id res chain seq x y z
N MET A 1 -5.57 -5.49 7.59
CA MET A 1 -5.09 -6.65 6.78
C MET A 1 -5.75 -6.56 5.41
N VAL A 2 -4.97 -6.66 4.33
CA VAL A 2 -5.43 -6.30 2.97
C VAL A 2 -6.50 -7.24 2.43
N THR A 3 -6.35 -8.56 2.57
CA THR A 3 -7.25 -9.54 1.94
C THR A 3 -8.41 -10.01 2.82
N ARG A 4 -8.25 -9.86 4.15
CA ARG A 4 -9.12 -10.43 5.19
C ARG A 4 -9.36 -11.95 5.08
N ARG A 5 -8.51 -12.67 4.33
CA ARG A 5 -8.50 -14.14 4.25
C ARG A 5 -7.48 -14.72 5.21
N ARG A 6 -7.77 -15.90 5.77
CA ARG A 6 -6.79 -16.63 6.60
C ARG A 6 -5.96 -17.54 5.70
N PRO A 7 -4.64 -17.66 5.93
CA PRO A 7 -3.81 -18.57 5.15
C PRO A 7 -4.25 -20.05 5.19
N LEU A 8 -5.05 -20.42 6.20
CA LEU A 8 -5.57 -21.76 6.44
C LEU A 8 -7.08 -21.91 6.13
N ASP A 9 -7.69 -20.93 5.45
CA ASP A 9 -9.08 -21.08 5.00
C ASP A 9 -9.21 -22.29 4.05
N ASP A 10 -10.33 -23.01 4.10
CA ASP A 10 -10.59 -24.25 3.36
C ASP A 10 -10.41 -24.14 1.83
N MET A 11 -10.41 -22.92 1.28
CA MET A 11 -10.11 -22.68 -0.13
C MET A 11 -8.63 -22.88 -0.52
N PHE A 12 -7.71 -22.90 0.46
CA PHE A 12 -6.27 -23.04 0.25
C PHE A 12 -5.81 -24.49 0.49
N VAL A 13 -6.40 -25.42 -0.26
CA VAL A 13 -6.09 -26.85 -0.24
C VAL A 13 -5.33 -27.28 -1.50
N GLY A 14 -4.74 -28.48 -1.49
CA GLY A 14 -4.13 -29.07 -2.68
C GLY A 14 -2.89 -28.31 -3.21
N GLY A 15 -2.12 -27.67 -2.32
CA GLY A 15 -0.91 -26.92 -2.69
C GLY A 15 -1.16 -25.49 -3.18
N LEU A 16 -2.42 -25.05 -3.22
CA LEU A 16 -2.79 -23.63 -3.33
C LEU A 16 -2.58 -22.97 -1.97
N SER A 17 -1.82 -21.87 -1.94
CA SER A 17 -1.61 -21.06 -0.76
C SER A 17 -2.15 -19.65 -0.97
N LEU A 18 -2.34 -18.89 0.11
CA LEU A 18 -2.72 -17.48 0.01
C LEU A 18 -1.73 -16.69 -0.87
N HIS A 19 -0.43 -16.94 -0.73
CA HIS A 19 0.59 -16.32 -1.60
C HIS A 19 0.34 -16.60 -3.08
N LYS A 20 0.17 -17.88 -3.45
CA LYS A 20 -0.06 -18.28 -4.86
C LYS A 20 -1.37 -17.70 -5.40
N TRP A 21 -2.42 -17.72 -4.58
CA TRP A 21 -3.72 -17.14 -4.95
C TRP A 21 -3.62 -15.62 -5.18
N VAL A 22 -3.00 -14.88 -4.24
CA VAL A 22 -2.76 -13.44 -4.40
C VAL A 22 -1.96 -13.18 -5.68
N LYS A 23 -0.86 -13.90 -5.91
CA LYS A 23 -0.01 -13.73 -7.11
C LYS A 23 -0.79 -13.91 -8.42
N VAL A 24 -1.71 -14.88 -8.49
CA VAL A 24 -2.54 -15.16 -9.68
C VAL A 24 -3.64 -14.11 -9.89
N HIS A 25 -4.20 -13.56 -8.81
CA HIS A 25 -5.34 -12.66 -8.87
C HIS A 25 -4.97 -11.18 -8.83
N PHE A 26 -3.79 -10.83 -8.33
CA PHE A 26 -3.33 -9.45 -8.19
C PHE A 26 -3.18 -8.76 -9.55
N HIS A 27 -2.61 -9.44 -10.55
CA HIS A 27 -2.34 -8.86 -11.86
C HIS A 27 -3.65 -8.72 -12.66
N GLY A 28 -4.28 -7.56 -12.56
CA GLY A 28 -5.49 -7.17 -13.31
C GLY A 28 -6.81 -7.31 -12.55
N ARG A 29 -6.80 -7.78 -11.28
CA ARG A 29 -8.02 -7.95 -10.45
C ARG A 29 -7.78 -7.68 -8.97
N VAL A 30 -7.18 -6.52 -8.64
CA VAL A 30 -6.84 -6.15 -7.25
C VAL A 30 -8.07 -6.20 -6.34
N GLU A 31 -9.23 -5.81 -6.86
CA GLU A 31 -10.52 -5.80 -6.17
C GLU A 31 -10.99 -7.19 -5.73
N LYS A 32 -10.50 -8.27 -6.35
CA LYS A 32 -10.80 -9.64 -5.91
C LYS A 32 -9.96 -10.07 -4.72
N VAL A 33 -8.78 -9.47 -4.58
CA VAL A 33 -7.80 -9.79 -3.54
C VAL A 33 -8.06 -8.97 -2.28
N VAL A 34 -8.48 -7.72 -2.44
CA VAL A 34 -8.69 -6.75 -1.36
C VAL A 34 -9.99 -7.01 -0.60
N ASP A 35 -9.95 -6.79 0.71
CA ASP A 35 -11.09 -6.81 1.61
C ASP A 35 -12.19 -5.87 1.11
N PRO A 36 -13.43 -6.34 0.87
CA PRO A 36 -14.54 -5.51 0.45
C PRO A 36 -14.79 -4.30 1.34
N ALA A 37 -14.46 -4.38 2.64
CA ALA A 37 -14.59 -3.23 3.54
C ALA A 37 -13.61 -2.10 3.17
N LEU A 38 -12.39 -2.42 2.73
CA LEU A 38 -11.41 -1.44 2.26
C LEU A 38 -11.83 -0.83 0.93
N VAL A 39 -12.38 -1.65 0.02
CA VAL A 39 -12.94 -1.17 -1.26
C VAL A 39 -14.11 -0.22 -1.02
N THR A 40 -14.95 -0.51 -0.03
CA THR A 40 -16.10 0.35 0.30
C THR A 40 -15.63 1.67 0.91
N ALA A 41 -14.70 1.63 1.86
CA ALA A 41 -14.16 2.83 2.50
C ALA A 41 -13.48 3.80 1.51
N SER A 42 -12.92 3.30 0.40
CA SER A 42 -12.30 4.15 -0.63
C SER A 42 -13.30 4.78 -1.60
N ARG A 43 -14.52 4.24 -1.74
CA ARG A 43 -15.56 4.78 -2.63
C ARG A 43 -16.14 6.10 -2.15
N ASP A 44 -16.10 6.33 -0.83
CA ASP A 44 -16.61 7.56 -0.21
C ASP A 44 -15.59 8.71 -0.22
N GLN A 45 -14.39 8.47 -0.78
CA GLN A 45 -13.29 9.43 -0.86
C GLN A 45 -13.26 10.17 -2.20
N SER A 46 -12.46 11.26 -2.26
CA SER A 46 -12.19 11.95 -3.52
C SER A 46 -11.48 11.02 -4.52
N GLN A 47 -11.57 11.35 -5.81
CA GLN A 47 -10.95 10.57 -6.88
C GLN A 47 -9.43 10.46 -6.72
N GLU A 48 -8.79 11.52 -6.23
CA GLU A 48 -7.35 11.61 -5.97
C GLU A 48 -6.95 10.70 -4.82
N VAL A 49 -7.68 10.77 -3.70
CA VAL A 49 -7.46 9.91 -2.54
C VAL A 49 -7.67 8.45 -2.89
N ARG A 50 -8.71 8.14 -3.69
CA ARG A 50 -8.96 6.77 -4.16
C ARG A 50 -7.81 6.22 -4.99
N LYS A 51 -7.27 7.00 -5.93
CA LYS A 51 -6.08 6.60 -6.72
C LYS A 51 -4.86 6.37 -5.83
N MET A 52 -4.63 7.24 -4.85
CA MET A 52 -3.54 7.11 -3.89
C MET A 52 -3.66 5.82 -3.08
N TRP A 53 -4.88 5.49 -2.63
CA TRP A 53 -5.18 4.22 -1.96
C TRP A 53 -4.94 3.00 -2.84
N GLU A 54 -5.35 3.05 -4.11
CA GLU A 54 -5.12 1.96 -5.07
C GLU A 54 -3.63 1.67 -5.27
N VAL A 55 -2.83 2.72 -5.41
CA VAL A 55 -1.36 2.60 -5.49
C VAL A 55 -0.80 1.98 -4.21
N ALA A 56 -1.16 2.52 -3.05
CA ALA A 56 -0.63 2.05 -1.78
C ALA A 56 -1.01 0.59 -1.47
N ILE A 57 -2.25 0.18 -1.79
CA ILE A 57 -2.69 -1.22 -1.65
C ILE A 57 -1.90 -2.13 -2.58
N SER A 58 -1.63 -1.70 -3.81
CA SER A 58 -0.88 -2.49 -4.78
C SER A 58 0.55 -2.74 -4.29
N GLU A 59 1.23 -1.69 -3.82
CA GLU A 59 2.57 -1.78 -3.24
C GLU A 59 2.59 -2.64 -1.97
N LEU A 60 1.58 -2.54 -1.10
CA LEU A 60 1.45 -3.41 0.08
C LEU A 60 1.31 -4.90 -0.29
N ILE A 61 0.58 -5.20 -1.37
CA ILE A 61 0.43 -6.57 -1.87
C ILE A 61 1.77 -7.08 -2.42
N GLU A 62 2.47 -6.27 -3.20
CA GLU A 62 3.79 -6.62 -3.74
C GLU A 62 4.80 -6.88 -2.63
N LEU A 63 4.88 -5.99 -1.63
CA LEU A 63 5.72 -6.21 -0.45
C LEU A 63 5.35 -7.49 0.29
N GLY A 64 4.04 -7.75 0.46
CA GLY A 64 3.55 -9.00 1.05
C GLY A 64 4.00 -10.24 0.28
N LEU A 65 3.99 -10.19 -1.07
CA LEU A 65 4.48 -11.27 -1.94
C LEU A 65 6.00 -11.44 -1.80
N LEU A 66 6.78 -10.37 -1.70
CA LEU A 66 8.23 -10.43 -1.48
C LEU A 66 8.55 -11.06 -0.11
N CYS A 67 7.87 -10.63 0.95
CA CYS A 67 8.04 -11.16 2.31
C CYS A 67 7.68 -12.65 2.44
N THR A 68 6.84 -13.16 1.54
CA THR A 68 6.33 -14.54 1.59
C THR A 68 6.90 -15.44 0.49
N GLN A 69 8.02 -15.05 -0.14
CA GLN A 69 8.73 -15.91 -1.08
C GLN A 69 9.16 -17.24 -0.45
N GLU A 70 9.14 -18.32 -1.21
CA GLU A 70 9.51 -19.65 -0.70
C GLU A 70 10.98 -19.68 -0.25
N SER A 71 11.88 -19.09 -1.04
CA SER A 71 13.29 -18.97 -0.66
C SER A 71 13.50 -17.85 0.37
N PRO A 72 14.12 -18.13 1.54
CA PRO A 72 14.45 -17.10 2.51
C PRO A 72 15.41 -16.02 1.98
N SER A 73 16.33 -16.39 1.08
CA SER A 73 17.35 -15.48 0.54
C SER A 73 16.81 -14.41 -0.40
N THR A 74 15.57 -14.57 -0.88
CA THR A 74 14.91 -13.60 -1.77
C THR A 74 13.94 -12.69 -1.03
N ARG A 75 13.80 -12.86 0.29
CA ARG A 75 12.93 -12.03 1.12
C ARG A 75 13.70 -10.76 1.54
N PRO A 76 13.04 -9.61 1.63
CA PRO A 76 13.64 -8.42 2.23
C PRO A 76 13.97 -8.68 3.69
N THR A 77 14.89 -7.90 4.26
CA THR A 77 15.06 -7.88 5.71
C THR A 77 13.84 -7.21 6.36
N MET A 78 13.64 -7.44 7.65
CA MET A 78 12.58 -6.74 8.38
C MET A 78 12.79 -5.23 8.43
N LEU A 79 14.04 -4.76 8.33
CA LEU A 79 14.36 -3.34 8.25
C LEU A 79 13.86 -2.77 6.92
N ASP A 80 14.23 -3.40 5.80
CA ASP A 80 13.78 -2.97 4.47
C ASP A 80 12.25 -2.98 4.37
N ALA A 81 11.60 -4.03 4.88
CA ALA A 81 10.14 -4.11 4.89
C ALA A 81 9.49 -3.03 5.76
N ALA A 82 10.10 -2.66 6.89
CA ALA A 82 9.61 -1.58 7.74
C ALA A 82 9.78 -0.21 7.08
N ASP A 83 10.90 0.02 6.39
CA ASP A 83 11.17 1.25 5.65
C ASP A 83 10.19 1.43 4.47
N ASP A 84 9.89 0.36 3.74
CA ASP A 84 8.88 0.37 2.68
C ASP A 84 7.47 0.69 3.23
N LEU A 85 7.12 0.12 4.39
CA LEU A 85 5.86 0.41 5.07
C LEU A 85 5.78 1.87 5.56
N ASP A 86 6.88 2.43 6.09
CA ASP A 86 6.93 3.84 6.51
C ASP A 86 6.78 4.78 5.31
N ARG A 87 7.42 4.45 4.19
CA ARG A 87 7.27 5.19 2.92
C ARG A 87 5.82 5.18 2.45
N LEU A 88 5.15 4.03 2.46
CA LEU A 88 3.73 3.93 2.07
C LEU A 88 2.81 4.70 3.02
N LYS A 89 3.10 4.68 4.32
CA LYS A 89 2.37 5.48 5.31
C LYS A 89 2.48 6.98 5.00
N ARG A 90 3.69 7.50 4.81
CA ARG A 90 3.92 8.92 4.46
C ARG A 90 3.24 9.31 3.15
N TYR A 91 3.27 8.41 2.17
CA TYR A 91 2.58 8.61 0.89
C TYR A 91 1.06 8.80 1.10
N LEU A 92 0.43 7.93 1.89
CA LEU A 92 -1.00 8.02 2.22
C LEU A 92 -1.36 9.25 3.06
N ASN A 93 -0.45 9.71 3.91
CA ASN A 93 -0.61 10.91 4.72
C ASN A 93 -0.43 12.22 3.94
N GLY A 94 0.02 12.15 2.68
CA GLY A 94 0.26 13.34 1.86
C GLY A 94 1.57 14.07 2.19
N ASP A 95 2.41 13.51 3.05
CA ASP A 95 3.69 14.11 3.45
C ASP A 95 4.68 14.21 2.28
N THR A 96 4.41 13.51 1.17
CA THR A 96 5.15 13.64 -0.09
C THR A 96 5.11 15.06 -0.66
N ALA A 97 4.09 15.88 -0.34
CA ALA A 97 4.05 17.29 -0.72
C ALA A 97 5.13 18.14 -0.01
N GLY A 98 5.58 17.74 1.18
CA GLY A 98 6.62 18.44 1.94
C GLY A 98 8.01 18.33 1.31
N THR A 99 8.29 17.21 0.64
CA THR A 99 9.63 16.97 0.06
C THR A 99 9.85 17.74 -1.25
N PHE A 100 8.82 17.89 -2.10
CA PHE A 100 8.94 18.68 -3.33
C PHE A 100 8.98 20.20 -3.07
N ALA A 101 8.34 20.68 -2.00
CA ALA A 101 8.43 22.09 -1.61
C ALA A 101 9.82 22.48 -1.10
N SER A 102 10.52 21.58 -0.38
CA SER A 102 11.90 21.82 0.05
C SER A 102 12.90 21.90 -1.10
N SER A 103 12.63 21.23 -2.23
CA SER A 103 13.50 21.28 -3.42
C SER A 103 13.27 22.51 -4.31
N LEU A 104 12.16 23.24 -4.12
CA LEU A 104 11.83 24.42 -4.93
C LEU A 104 12.17 25.75 -4.26
N GLY A 105 12.69 25.76 -3.02
CA GLY A 105 13.19 26.98 -2.38
C GLY A 105 12.18 28.12 -2.31
N ILE A 106 10.87 27.82 -2.30
CA ILE A 106 9.84 28.85 -2.17
C ILE A 106 9.75 29.19 -0.67
N SER A 107 10.59 30.14 -0.25
CA SER A 107 10.47 30.82 1.03
C SER A 107 9.09 31.46 1.13
N SER A 108 8.22 30.92 1.97
CA SER A 108 6.94 31.57 2.30
C SER A 108 7.22 32.70 3.30
N SER A 109 7.44 33.91 2.78
CA SER A 109 7.54 35.13 3.59
C SER A 109 6.18 35.51 4.17
N THR A 110 6.18 35.86 5.45
CA THR A 110 5.06 36.39 6.23
C THR A 110 4.46 37.66 5.62
N ILE A 111 3.14 37.74 5.52
CA ILE A 111 2.41 39.02 5.50
C ILE A 111 1.40 38.98 6.65
N GLY A 112 1.82 39.50 7.80
CA GLY A 112 0.90 40.11 8.76
C GLY A 112 0.76 41.57 8.37
N GLY A 113 -0.40 41.95 7.83
CA GLY A 113 -0.76 43.34 7.58
C GLY A 113 -1.63 43.85 8.72
N ASP A 114 -1.15 44.87 9.42
CA ASP A 114 -1.94 45.72 10.31
C ASP A 114 -3.02 46.49 9.51
N CYS A 115 -4.24 46.48 10.03
CA CYS A 115 -5.14 47.62 10.27
C CYS A 115 -6.27 47.17 11.21
#